data_AF-A0A7M3ZGD0-F1
#
_entry.id   AF-A0A7M3ZGD0-F1
#
_cell.length_a   1.000
_cell.length_b   1.000
_cell.length_c   1.000
_cell.angle_alpha   90.00
_cell.angle_beta   90.00
_cell.angle_gamma   90.00
#
_symmetry.space_group_name_H-M   'P 1'
#
loop_
_entity.id
_entity.type
_entity.pdbx_description
1 polymer ?
#
loop_
_entity_poly.entity_id
_entity_poly.type
_entity_poly.pdbx_seq_one_letter_code
_entity_poly.pdbx_strand_id
1 'polypeptide(L)'
;MIKDTVRLPENMDTGSILVLSILGGGFILGVWFILIRRDAALEVRQGMVADGLRAPVQSSSFSSARSEFERKLMMIESERRRRNLSGGVSVSLIPQEQQPIEPVQEEPFWEEPPAEEEPEEEHEETEEEMLERRRQRDEEWARREEEEERRRREEEEAAMAEQQERLKKEQEEQAERDRIEAEKAAEEARANAERDAAAQAERDAEEAARQAELAAAEEQRLAEIRAAQEKDALERRQAASRALEELRARLEREGARSSDVQVSLMWNNYNDLDLHVVCP
;
A
#
# COMPACT_ATOMS: atom_id res chain seq x y z
N MET A 1 35.93 1.02 -43.92
CA MET A 1 35.03 1.52 -44.99
C MET A 1 33.63 1.11 -44.59
N ILE A 2 32.77 2.08 -44.23
CA ILE A 2 31.30 2.14 -44.30
C ILE A 2 30.94 3.40 -43.49
N LYS A 3 30.73 4.51 -44.21
CA LYS A 3 30.18 5.76 -43.68
C LYS A 3 28.69 5.70 -43.99
N ASP A 4 27.89 5.15 -43.09
CA ASP A 4 26.44 5.18 -43.25
C ASP A 4 25.94 6.57 -42.92
N THR A 5 25.56 7.25 -44.00
CA THR A 5 25.12 8.62 -44.04
C THR A 5 23.63 8.58 -43.71
N VAL A 6 23.27 9.05 -42.51
CA VAL A 6 21.88 9.29 -42.12
C VAL A 6 21.31 10.34 -43.08
N ARG A 7 20.58 9.89 -44.10
CA ARG A 7 19.81 10.78 -44.97
C ARG A 7 18.59 11.26 -44.18
N LEU A 8 18.73 12.44 -43.58
CA LEU A 8 17.58 13.23 -43.14
C LEU A 8 16.75 13.57 -44.39
N PRO A 9 15.42 13.37 -44.39
CA PRO A 9 14.58 13.83 -45.47
C PRO A 9 14.56 15.37 -45.44
N GLU A 10 15.36 15.99 -46.32
CA GLU A 10 15.20 17.38 -46.73
C GLU A 10 13.82 17.52 -47.38
N ASN A 11 13.01 18.45 -46.84
CA ASN A 11 11.65 18.84 -47.24
C ASN A 11 10.51 18.08 -46.54
N MET A 12 10.36 18.29 -45.23
CA MET A 12 9.07 18.11 -44.57
C MET A 12 8.21 19.34 -44.86
N ASP A 13 7.00 19.13 -45.40
CA ASP A 13 6.07 20.21 -45.73
C ASP A 13 5.80 21.12 -44.51
N THR A 14 5.70 22.43 -44.72
CA THR A 14 5.51 23.41 -43.63
C THR A 14 4.26 23.09 -42.80
N GLY A 15 3.21 22.56 -43.43
CA GLY A 15 2.02 22.07 -42.74
C GLY A 15 2.31 20.86 -41.84
N SER A 16 3.14 19.94 -42.31
CA SER A 16 3.58 18.78 -41.51
C SER A 16 4.43 19.19 -40.31
N ILE A 17 5.32 20.17 -40.48
CA ILE A 17 6.12 20.74 -39.38
C ILE A 17 5.21 21.41 -38.33
N LEU A 18 4.20 22.16 -38.78
CA LEU A 18 3.24 22.81 -37.89
C LEU A 18 2.45 21.78 -37.08
N VAL A 19 1.91 20.76 -37.74
CA VAL A 19 1.15 19.69 -37.07
C VAL A 19 2.04 18.94 -36.08
N LEU A 20 3.26 18.55 -36.48
CA LEU A 20 4.20 17.88 -35.58
C LEU A 20 4.53 18.75 -34.36
N SER A 21 4.68 20.05 -34.55
CA SER A 21 4.98 21.00 -33.47
C SER A 21 3.79 21.17 -32.51
N ILE A 22 2.57 21.26 -33.03
CA ILE A 22 1.35 21.38 -32.21
C ILE A 22 1.09 20.09 -31.43
N LEU A 23 1.17 18.93 -32.10
CA LEU A 23 0.88 17.63 -31.49
C LEU A 23 1.99 17.20 -30.52
N GLY A 24 3.25 17.39 -30.91
CA GLY A 24 4.41 17.13 -30.05
C GLY A 24 4.47 18.08 -28.86
N GLY A 25 4.24 19.37 -29.08
CA GLY A 25 4.19 20.37 -28.01
C GLY A 25 3.04 20.13 -27.04
N GLY A 26 1.84 19.83 -27.54
CA GLY A 26 0.69 19.49 -26.72
C GLY A 26 0.90 18.22 -25.90
N PHE A 27 1.54 17.20 -26.46
CA PHE A 27 1.90 15.98 -25.74
C PHE A 27 2.89 16.25 -24.60
N ILE A 28 3.97 17.00 -24.88
CA ILE A 28 4.98 17.33 -23.87
C ILE A 28 4.38 18.20 -22.76
N LEU A 29 3.58 19.20 -23.09
CA LEU A 29 2.87 20.03 -22.11
C LEU A 29 1.87 19.21 -21.29
N GLY A 30 1.16 18.27 -21.92
CA GLY A 30 0.25 17.34 -21.23
C GLY A 30 0.98 16.46 -20.22
N VAL A 31 2.11 15.85 -20.62
CA VAL A 31 2.95 15.04 -19.73
C VAL A 31 3.54 15.88 -18.60
N TRP A 32 4.04 17.07 -18.91
CA TRP A 32 4.57 18.00 -17.92
C TRP A 32 3.50 18.44 -16.91
N PHE A 33 2.29 18.73 -17.39
CA PHE A 33 1.14 19.07 -16.55
C PHE A 33 0.71 17.91 -15.65
N ILE A 34 0.70 16.67 -16.17
CA ILE A 34 0.42 15.45 -15.40
C ILE A 34 1.48 15.22 -14.32
N LEU A 35 2.76 15.47 -14.62
CA LEU A 35 3.85 15.26 -13.65
C LEU A 35 3.86 16.30 -12.53
N ILE A 36 3.50 17.56 -12.82
CA ILE A 36 3.40 18.62 -11.81
C ILE A 36 2.15 18.41 -10.94
N ARG A 37 1.07 17.96 -11.56
CA ARG A 37 -0.20 17.69 -10.89
C ARG A 37 -0.23 16.22 -10.47
N ARG A 38 0.57 15.89 -9.44
CA ARG A 38 0.78 14.56 -8.81
C ARG A 38 -0.47 13.77 -8.35
N ASP A 39 -1.67 14.10 -8.84
CA ASP A 39 -2.94 13.41 -8.58
C ASP A 39 -3.45 12.60 -9.77
N ALA A 40 -2.69 12.51 -10.88
CA ALA A 40 -3.02 11.56 -11.92
C ALA A 40 -2.60 10.15 -11.47
N ALA A 41 -3.53 9.43 -10.83
CA ALA A 41 -3.48 7.98 -10.74
C ALA A 41 -3.52 7.41 -12.16
N LEU A 42 -2.37 7.39 -12.83
CA LEU A 42 -2.15 6.67 -14.06
C LEU A 42 -2.20 5.19 -13.70
N GLU A 43 -3.42 4.64 -13.64
CA GLU A 43 -3.65 3.22 -13.78
C GLU A 43 -3.15 2.84 -15.17
N VAL A 44 -1.88 2.44 -15.25
CA VAL A 44 -1.31 1.80 -16.44
C VAL A 44 -1.92 0.40 -16.53
N ARG A 45 -3.22 0.33 -16.87
CA ARG A 45 -3.83 -0.88 -17.40
C ARG A 45 -3.37 -1.02 -18.84
N GLN A 46 -2.23 -1.67 -18.98
CA GLN A 46 -1.76 -2.23 -20.23
C GLN A 46 -2.79 -3.27 -20.69
N GLY A 47 -3.76 -2.83 -21.51
CA GLY A 47 -4.85 -3.70 -21.94
C GLY A 47 -5.95 -2.92 -22.65
N MET A 48 -5.65 -2.38 -23.83
CA MET A 48 -6.70 -2.09 -24.79
C MET A 48 -7.25 -3.45 -25.28
N VAL A 49 -8.23 -3.99 -24.56
CA VAL A 49 -9.05 -5.10 -25.05
C VAL A 49 -10.45 -4.56 -25.26
N ALA A 50 -10.81 -4.50 -26.53
CA ALA A 50 -12.17 -4.29 -26.98
C ALA A 50 -13.02 -5.48 -26.51
N ASP A 51 -13.88 -5.25 -25.53
CA ASP A 51 -15.01 -6.13 -25.24
C ASP A 51 -16.15 -5.29 -24.68
N GLY A 52 -16.70 -4.45 -25.56
CA GLY A 52 -18.07 -4.02 -25.41
C GLY A 52 -18.98 -5.22 -25.60
N LEU A 53 -19.74 -5.58 -24.55
CA LEU A 53 -21.03 -6.29 -24.53
C LEU A 53 -21.16 -7.23 -23.31
N ARG A 54 -21.01 -6.72 -22.08
CA ARG A 54 -21.68 -7.35 -20.94
C ARG A 54 -22.30 -6.30 -20.03
N ALA A 55 -23.61 -6.46 -19.82
CA ALA A 55 -24.44 -5.61 -18.98
C ALA A 55 -23.87 -5.49 -17.55
N PRO A 56 -24.14 -4.37 -16.84
CA PRO A 56 -23.64 -4.20 -15.49
C PRO A 56 -24.37 -5.17 -14.55
N VAL A 57 -23.71 -6.27 -14.20
CA VAL A 57 -24.06 -7.04 -13.01
C VAL A 57 -23.67 -6.18 -11.82
N GLN A 58 -24.68 -5.79 -11.04
CA GLN A 58 -24.53 -5.13 -9.75
C GLN A 58 -23.63 -5.98 -8.84
N SER A 59 -22.33 -5.71 -8.84
CA SER A 59 -21.51 -6.03 -7.69
C SER A 59 -21.82 -4.96 -6.65
N SER A 60 -22.55 -5.36 -5.61
CA SER A 60 -22.71 -4.60 -4.37
C SER A 60 -21.31 -4.29 -3.82
N SER A 61 -20.76 -3.16 -4.25
CA SER A 61 -19.46 -2.69 -3.83
C SER A 61 -19.51 -2.35 -2.35
N PHE A 62 -18.61 -2.97 -1.58
CA PHE A 62 -18.32 -2.67 -0.18
C PHE A 62 -18.05 -1.19 0.11
N SER A 63 -17.79 -0.38 -0.93
CA SER A 63 -17.72 1.08 -0.83
C SER A 63 -19.05 1.72 -0.40
N SER A 64 -20.20 1.18 -0.82
CA SER A 64 -21.52 1.65 -0.39
C SER A 64 -21.75 1.33 1.08
N ALA A 65 -21.44 0.09 1.49
CA ALA A 65 -21.51 -0.33 2.90
C ALA A 65 -20.58 0.52 3.78
N ARG A 66 -19.34 0.77 3.35
CA ARG A 66 -18.38 1.64 4.06
C ARG A 66 -18.89 3.07 4.19
N SER A 67 -19.49 3.63 3.13
CA SER A 67 -20.07 4.97 3.17
C SER A 67 -21.28 5.08 4.10
N GLU A 68 -22.06 4.01 4.25
CA GLU A 68 -23.16 3.95 5.22
C GLU A 68 -22.65 3.78 6.65
N PHE A 69 -21.60 3.01 6.86
CA PHE A 69 -20.96 2.87 8.17
C PHE A 69 -20.35 4.19 8.62
N GLU A 70 -19.59 4.89 7.77
CA GLU A 70 -19.02 6.21 8.08
C GLU A 70 -20.13 7.24 8.37
N ARG A 71 -21.22 7.23 7.59
CA ARG A 71 -22.39 8.10 7.83
C ARG A 71 -23.06 7.81 9.18
N LYS A 72 -23.21 6.54 9.56
CA LYS A 72 -23.76 6.13 10.86
C LYS A 72 -22.82 6.45 12.02
N LEU A 73 -21.50 6.30 11.82
CA LEU A 73 -20.47 6.63 12.81
C LEU A 73 -20.44 8.14 13.09
N MET A 74 -20.53 8.95 12.02
CA MET A 74 -20.62 10.41 12.12
C MET A 74 -21.91 10.86 12.83
N MET A 75 -23.03 10.17 12.59
CA MET A 75 -24.29 10.43 13.29
C MET A 75 -24.19 10.08 14.79
N ILE A 76 -23.57 8.96 15.15
CA ILE A 76 -23.34 8.56 16.55
C ILE A 76 -22.37 9.52 17.26
N GLU A 77 -21.32 9.97 16.58
CA GLU A 77 -20.38 10.96 17.13
C GLU A 77 -21.07 12.30 17.37
N SER A 78 -21.96 12.72 16.46
CA SER A 78 -22.76 13.94 16.61
C SER A 78 -23.76 13.84 17.77
N GLU A 79 -24.34 12.67 18.01
CA GLU A 79 -25.20 12.41 19.17
C GLU A 79 -24.40 12.37 20.48
N ARG A 80 -23.18 11.84 20.47
CA ARG A 80 -22.31 11.83 21.65
C ARG A 80 -21.86 13.24 22.02
N ARG A 81 -21.53 14.08 21.03
CA ARG A 81 -21.30 15.52 21.27
C ARG A 81 -22.55 16.21 21.80
N ARG A 82 -23.73 15.92 21.27
CA ARG A 82 -24.99 16.48 21.80
C ARG A 82 -25.32 16.00 23.21
N ARG A 83 -25.05 14.74 23.58
CA ARG A 83 -25.16 14.26 24.97
C ARG A 83 -24.12 14.90 25.88
N ASN A 84 -22.90 15.15 25.41
CA ASN A 84 -21.88 15.85 26.19
C ASN A 84 -22.18 17.35 26.36
N LEU A 85 -22.93 17.97 25.43
CA LEU A 85 -23.43 19.35 25.58
C LEU A 85 -24.76 19.46 26.33
N SER A 86 -25.63 18.43 26.26
CA SER A 86 -26.96 18.43 26.88
C SER A 86 -27.03 17.67 28.21
N GLY A 87 -25.97 16.95 28.58
CA GLY A 87 -25.83 16.17 29.82
C GLY A 87 -24.72 16.69 30.71
N GLY A 88 -24.46 18.01 30.68
CA GLY A 88 -23.57 18.68 31.62
C GLY A 88 -24.19 18.78 33.02
N VAL A 89 -24.35 17.65 33.70
CA VAL A 89 -24.55 17.59 35.16
C VAL A 89 -23.59 16.56 35.74
N SER A 90 -22.44 17.08 36.16
CA SER A 90 -21.69 16.75 37.38
C SER A 90 -21.50 15.28 37.77
N VAL A 91 -20.33 14.74 37.40
CA VAL A 91 -19.61 13.65 38.07
C VAL A 91 -18.12 13.93 37.78
N SER A 92 -17.22 14.26 38.69
CA SER A 92 -17.20 14.34 40.16
C SER A 92 -16.36 15.56 40.53
N LEU A 93 -16.88 16.45 41.39
CA LEU A 93 -15.99 17.28 42.19
C LEU A 93 -15.38 16.39 43.28
N ILE A 94 -14.07 16.45 43.33
CA ILE A 94 -13.18 16.18 44.46
C ILE A 94 -13.91 16.30 45.81
N PRO A 95 -13.84 15.29 46.70
CA PRO A 95 -14.15 15.49 48.11
C PRO A 95 -13.10 16.47 48.66
N GLN A 96 -13.51 17.70 48.90
CA GLN A 96 -12.80 18.57 49.82
C GLN A 96 -13.04 17.96 51.21
N GLU A 97 -12.06 17.24 51.76
CA GLU A 97 -12.05 16.94 53.19
C GLU A 97 -11.93 18.27 53.93
N GLN A 98 -13.09 18.77 54.38
CA GLN A 98 -13.17 19.66 55.53
C GLN A 98 -12.63 18.89 56.72
N GLN A 99 -11.47 19.30 57.22
CA GLN A 99 -11.06 18.91 58.55
C GLN A 99 -12.10 19.47 59.56
N PRO A 100 -12.65 18.64 60.45
CA PRO A 100 -13.51 19.13 61.51
C PRO A 100 -12.66 19.93 62.50
N ILE A 101 -12.98 21.22 62.61
CA ILE A 101 -12.54 22.07 63.71
C ILE A 101 -13.36 21.63 64.93
N GLU A 102 -12.80 20.78 65.77
CA GLU A 102 -13.28 20.62 67.14
C GLU A 102 -12.80 21.81 68.00
N PRO A 103 -13.65 22.38 68.86
CA PRO A 103 -13.25 23.42 69.78
C PRO A 103 -12.55 22.78 70.98
N VAL A 104 -11.22 22.71 70.92
CA VAL A 104 -10.41 22.42 72.12
C VAL A 104 -10.31 23.72 72.92
N GLN A 105 -11.04 23.76 74.02
CA GLN A 105 -10.71 24.63 75.16
C GLN A 105 -9.39 24.12 75.73
N GLU A 106 -8.31 24.87 75.55
CA GLU A 106 -7.10 24.73 76.32
C GLU A 106 -6.86 26.06 77.04
N GLU A 107 -6.97 25.99 78.35
CA GLU A 107 -6.64 27.05 79.29
C GLU A 107 -5.17 27.49 79.10
N PRO A 108 -4.82 28.74 79.41
CA PRO A 108 -3.42 29.08 79.63
C PRO A 108 -3.01 28.44 80.96
N PHE A 109 -2.54 27.19 80.91
CA PHE A 109 -1.89 26.58 82.05
C PHE A 109 -0.50 27.21 82.18
N TRP A 110 -0.42 28.21 83.04
CA TRP A 110 0.82 28.67 83.62
C TRP A 110 1.29 27.56 84.58
N GLU A 111 2.06 26.61 84.05
CA GLU A 111 2.85 25.74 84.90
C GLU A 111 4.02 26.59 85.41
N GLU A 112 3.87 27.12 86.63
CA GLU A 112 5.01 27.64 87.40
C GLU A 112 6.09 26.55 87.39
N PRO A 113 7.31 26.82 86.88
CA PRO A 113 8.43 25.96 87.25
C PRO A 113 8.51 25.99 88.79
N PRO A 114 8.71 24.85 89.46
CA PRO A 114 8.92 24.86 90.90
C PRO A 114 10.05 25.85 91.20
N ALA A 115 9.85 26.65 92.24
CA ALA A 115 10.92 27.42 92.87
C ALA A 115 11.99 26.42 93.33
N GLU A 116 12.92 26.12 92.43
CA GLU A 116 14.21 25.53 92.78
C GLU A 116 14.95 26.63 93.51
N GLU A 117 15.04 26.44 94.83
CA GLU A 117 15.93 27.16 95.72
C GLU A 117 17.30 27.28 95.05
N GLU A 118 17.71 28.52 94.76
CA GLU A 118 19.07 28.82 94.35
C GLU A 118 20.02 28.31 95.44
N PRO A 119 20.97 27.40 95.15
CA PRO A 119 22.28 27.60 95.73
C PRO A 119 22.87 28.81 95.01
N GLU A 120 22.85 29.95 95.71
CA GLU A 120 23.76 31.07 95.46
C GLU A 120 25.20 30.52 95.49
N GLU A 121 25.68 30.05 94.35
CA GLU A 121 27.08 30.15 93.98
C GLU A 121 27.12 31.12 92.80
N GLU A 122 27.17 32.42 93.12
CA GLU A 122 27.57 33.48 92.20
C GLU A 122 28.96 33.13 91.63
N HIS A 123 28.97 32.42 90.50
CA HIS A 123 29.96 32.71 89.49
C HIS A 123 29.48 33.96 88.78
N GLU A 124 30.05 35.11 89.14
CA GLU A 124 30.03 36.30 88.30
C GLU A 124 30.69 35.92 86.95
N GLU A 125 29.94 35.31 86.03
CA GLU A 125 30.34 35.21 84.63
C GLU A 125 30.39 36.65 84.12
N THR A 126 31.61 37.11 83.86
CA THR A 126 31.91 38.43 83.30
C THR A 126 31.06 38.66 82.03
N GLU A 127 30.64 39.91 81.73
CA GLU A 127 29.88 40.24 80.50
C GLU A 127 30.54 39.68 79.21
N GLU A 128 31.86 39.53 79.24
CA GLU A 128 32.66 38.92 78.18
C GLU A 128 32.35 37.42 77.99
N GLU A 129 32.13 36.67 79.05
CA GLU A 129 31.88 35.22 79.04
C GLU A 129 30.47 34.91 78.48
N MET A 130 29.47 35.74 78.81
CA MET A 130 28.14 35.67 78.19
C MET A 130 28.16 35.96 76.69
N LEU A 131 28.98 36.91 76.24
CA LEU A 131 29.14 37.25 74.82
C LEU A 131 29.86 36.14 74.05
N GLU A 132 30.88 35.52 74.63
CA GLU A 132 31.57 34.38 74.03
C GLU A 132 30.65 33.16 73.91
N ARG A 133 29.85 32.85 74.94
CA ARG A 133 28.86 31.77 74.90
C ARG A 133 27.77 32.00 73.84
N ARG A 134 27.37 33.26 73.61
CA ARG A 134 26.42 33.62 72.55
C ARG A 134 27.03 33.43 71.17
N ARG A 135 28.28 33.87 70.95
CA ARG A 135 29.01 33.64 69.70
C ARG A 135 29.19 32.16 69.42
N GLN A 136 29.55 31.36 70.42
CA GLN A 136 29.68 29.91 70.28
C GLN A 136 28.35 29.25 69.89
N ARG A 137 27.22 29.66 70.50
CA ARG A 137 25.88 29.20 70.07
C ARG A 137 25.55 29.61 68.65
N ASP A 138 25.83 30.85 68.26
CA ASP A 138 25.52 31.36 66.93
C ASP A 138 26.39 30.64 65.86
N GLU A 139 27.66 30.37 66.16
CA GLU A 139 28.58 29.59 65.31
C GLU A 139 28.21 28.09 65.24
N GLU A 140 27.72 27.50 66.34
CA GLU A 140 27.18 26.13 66.34
C GLU A 140 25.86 26.06 65.58
N TRP A 141 25.01 27.06 65.73
CA TRP A 141 23.74 27.17 65.03
C TRP A 141 23.96 27.31 63.52
N ALA A 142 24.87 28.18 63.10
CA ALA A 142 25.27 28.34 61.70
C ALA A 142 25.88 27.05 61.11
N ARG A 143 26.71 26.32 61.88
CA ARG A 143 27.24 25.02 61.45
C ARG A 143 26.15 23.95 61.30
N ARG A 144 25.19 23.88 62.22
CA ARG A 144 24.05 22.94 62.11
C ARG A 144 23.17 23.29 60.92
N GLU A 145 22.90 24.57 60.69
CA GLU A 145 22.11 25.04 59.55
C GLU A 145 22.79 24.72 58.21
N GLU A 146 24.11 24.95 58.07
CA GLU A 146 24.87 24.61 56.87
C GLU A 146 24.93 23.10 56.61
N GLU A 147 25.09 22.28 57.66
CA GLU A 147 25.03 20.83 57.54
C GLU A 147 23.63 20.31 57.18
N GLU A 148 22.58 20.92 57.72
CA GLU A 148 21.19 20.61 57.35
C GLU A 148 20.89 21.01 55.91
N GLU A 149 21.34 22.18 55.44
CA GLU A 149 21.20 22.58 54.04
C GLU A 149 21.96 21.64 53.10
N ARG A 150 23.18 21.22 53.47
CA ARG A 150 23.95 20.26 52.69
C ARG A 150 23.21 18.92 52.59
N ARG A 151 22.67 18.42 53.71
CA ARG A 151 21.85 17.20 53.74
C ARG A 151 20.59 17.33 52.90
N ARG A 152 19.88 18.46 52.97
CA ARG A 152 18.69 18.71 52.14
C ARG A 152 19.02 18.71 50.64
N ARG A 153 20.12 19.34 50.23
CA ARG A 153 20.56 19.34 48.82
C ARG A 153 20.96 17.94 48.36
N GLU A 154 21.68 17.18 49.18
CA GLU A 154 22.04 15.79 48.91
C GLU A 154 20.79 14.88 48.82
N GLU A 155 19.81 15.08 49.70
CA GLU A 155 18.52 14.36 49.68
C GLU A 155 17.68 14.72 48.45
N GLU A 156 17.61 16.00 48.08
CA GLU A 156 16.92 16.46 46.87
C GLU A 156 17.60 15.95 45.60
N GLU A 157 18.93 15.96 45.53
CA GLU A 157 19.70 15.41 44.42
C GLU A 157 19.52 13.89 44.31
N ALA A 158 19.54 13.17 45.45
CA ALA A 158 19.27 11.75 45.51
C ALA A 158 17.83 11.42 45.07
N ALA A 159 16.84 12.19 45.51
CA ALA A 159 15.45 12.02 45.10
C ALA A 159 15.26 12.26 43.59
N MET A 160 15.93 13.28 43.03
CA MET A 160 15.91 13.55 41.59
C MET A 160 16.61 12.44 40.80
N ALA A 161 17.73 11.92 41.31
CA ALA A 161 18.44 10.80 40.69
C ALA A 161 17.58 9.52 40.68
N GLU A 162 16.91 9.21 41.80
CA GLU A 162 16.00 8.06 41.88
C GLU A 162 14.81 8.21 40.92
N GLN A 163 14.21 9.41 40.83
CA GLN A 163 13.15 9.68 39.85
C GLN A 163 13.63 9.51 38.41
N GLN A 164 14.83 9.99 38.08
CA GLN A 164 15.41 9.82 36.75
C GLN A 164 15.72 8.35 36.43
N GLU A 165 16.20 7.57 37.39
CA GLU A 165 16.45 6.14 37.21
C GLU A 165 15.14 5.37 36.98
N ARG A 166 14.10 5.67 37.75
CA ARG A 166 12.76 5.09 37.57
C ARG A 166 12.21 5.35 36.17
N LEU A 167 12.29 6.60 35.70
CA LEU A 167 11.85 6.96 34.35
C LEU A 167 12.66 6.25 33.26
N LYS A 168 13.99 6.14 33.43
CA LYS A 168 14.83 5.40 32.48
C LYS A 168 14.47 3.92 32.43
N LYS A 169 14.25 3.30 33.59
CA LYS A 169 13.86 1.90 33.69
C LYS A 169 12.49 1.64 33.05
N GLU A 170 11.52 2.52 33.28
CA GLU A 170 10.21 2.45 32.64
C GLU A 170 10.30 2.62 31.12
N GLN A 171 11.15 3.54 30.63
CA GLN A 171 11.39 3.72 29.20
C GLN A 171 12.06 2.50 28.56
N GLU A 172 13.02 1.89 29.25
CA GLU A 172 13.69 0.67 28.77
C GLU A 172 12.71 -0.50 28.70
N GLU A 173 11.87 -0.68 29.73
CA GLU A 173 10.83 -1.72 29.74
C GLU A 173 9.78 -1.48 28.63
N GLN A 174 9.38 -0.24 28.41
CA GLN A 174 8.50 0.13 27.29
C GLN A 174 9.16 -0.18 25.95
N ALA A 175 10.42 0.19 25.75
CA ALA A 175 11.15 -0.09 24.52
C ALA A 175 11.33 -1.60 24.26
N GLU A 176 11.55 -2.39 25.31
CA GLU A 176 11.61 -3.86 25.19
C GLU A 176 10.25 -4.45 24.82
N ARG A 177 9.17 -4.00 25.47
CA ARG A 177 7.81 -4.42 25.14
C ARG A 177 7.45 -4.08 23.70
N ASP A 178 7.71 -2.86 23.26
CA ASP A 178 7.46 -2.40 21.89
C ASP A 178 8.28 -3.20 20.88
N ARG A 179 9.53 -3.54 21.20
CA ARG A 179 10.38 -4.38 20.34
C ARG A 179 9.80 -5.78 20.18
N ILE A 180 9.36 -6.40 21.27
CA ILE A 180 8.76 -7.74 21.24
C ILE A 180 7.42 -7.72 20.47
N GLU A 181 6.61 -6.68 20.66
CA GLU A 181 5.36 -6.51 19.92
C GLU A 181 5.61 -6.30 18.42
N ALA A 182 6.58 -5.46 18.06
CA ALA A 182 6.98 -5.25 16.67
C ALA A 182 7.50 -6.52 16.01
N GLU A 183 8.28 -7.34 16.72
CA GLU A 183 8.76 -8.63 16.22
C GLU A 183 7.60 -9.61 15.98
N LYS A 184 6.67 -9.73 16.93
CA LYS A 184 5.46 -10.56 16.77
C LYS A 184 4.58 -10.08 15.63
N ALA A 185 4.37 -8.77 15.52
CA ALA A 185 3.59 -8.18 14.42
C ALA A 185 4.25 -8.43 13.06
N ALA A 186 5.58 -8.36 12.99
CA ALA A 186 6.32 -8.68 11.76
C ALA A 186 6.24 -10.17 11.41
N GLU A 187 6.31 -11.07 12.39
CA GLU A 187 6.13 -12.50 12.20
C GLU A 187 4.71 -12.83 11.72
N GLU A 188 3.69 -12.26 12.36
CA GLU A 188 2.29 -12.44 11.95
C GLU A 188 2.05 -11.89 10.54
N ALA A 189 2.61 -10.73 10.20
CA ALA A 189 2.52 -10.17 8.86
C ALA A 189 3.15 -11.10 7.81
N ARG A 190 4.29 -11.72 8.12
CA ARG A 190 4.93 -12.73 7.26
C ARG A 190 4.05 -13.98 7.12
N ALA A 191 3.50 -14.49 8.21
CA ALA A 191 2.61 -15.65 8.20
C ALA A 191 1.33 -15.39 7.40
N ASN A 192 0.74 -14.19 7.50
CA ASN A 192 -0.42 -13.81 6.71
C ASN A 192 -0.07 -13.65 5.23
N ALA A 193 1.06 -13.02 4.90
CA ALA A 193 1.52 -12.92 3.52
C ALA A 193 1.80 -14.29 2.90
N GLU A 194 2.35 -15.24 3.65
CA GLU A 194 2.56 -16.62 3.20
C GLU A 194 1.24 -17.35 2.94
N ARG A 195 0.25 -17.20 3.83
CA ARG A 195 -1.10 -17.76 3.63
C ARG A 195 -1.78 -17.18 2.40
N ASP A 196 -1.69 -15.87 2.20
CA ASP A 196 -2.27 -15.19 1.04
C ASP A 196 -1.59 -15.64 -0.26
N ALA A 197 -0.26 -15.78 -0.24
CA ALA A 197 0.50 -16.31 -1.37
C ALA A 197 0.14 -17.77 -1.67
N ALA A 198 -0.02 -18.62 -0.66
CA ALA A 198 -0.46 -20.00 -0.82
C ALA A 198 -1.88 -20.09 -1.39
N ALA A 199 -2.81 -19.28 -0.86
CA ALA A 199 -4.18 -19.20 -1.37
C ALA A 199 -4.24 -18.68 -2.81
N GLN A 200 -3.35 -17.75 -3.19
CA GLN A 200 -3.24 -17.29 -4.57
C GLN A 200 -2.68 -18.39 -5.48
N ALA A 201 -1.63 -19.09 -5.05
CA ALA A 201 -1.05 -20.19 -5.81
C ALA A 201 -2.06 -21.32 -6.05
N GLU A 202 -2.94 -21.62 -5.08
CA GLU A 202 -4.02 -22.59 -5.25
C GLU A 202 -5.03 -22.14 -6.31
N ARG A 203 -5.46 -20.87 -6.27
CA ARG A 203 -6.35 -20.29 -7.29
C ARG A 203 -5.72 -20.33 -8.69
N ASP A 204 -4.46 -19.93 -8.79
CA ASP A 204 -3.72 -19.92 -10.06
C ASP A 204 -3.58 -21.35 -10.62
N ALA A 205 -3.35 -22.34 -9.76
CA ALA A 205 -3.30 -23.75 -10.16
C ALA A 205 -4.65 -24.27 -10.65
N GLU A 206 -5.76 -23.89 -10.00
CA GLU A 206 -7.10 -24.26 -10.44
C GLU A 206 -7.46 -23.61 -11.78
N GLU A 207 -7.11 -22.34 -11.97
CA GLU A 207 -7.30 -21.64 -13.25
C GLU A 207 -6.44 -22.24 -14.37
N ALA A 208 -5.19 -22.60 -14.08
CA ALA A 208 -4.33 -23.30 -15.03
C ALA A 208 -4.91 -24.66 -15.42
N ALA A 209 -5.50 -25.40 -14.47
CA ALA A 209 -6.19 -26.66 -14.76
C ALA A 209 -7.41 -26.45 -15.66
N ARG A 210 -8.24 -25.42 -15.39
CA ARG A 210 -9.36 -25.03 -16.27
C ARG A 210 -8.90 -24.69 -17.68
N GLN A 211 -7.81 -23.92 -17.81
CA GLN A 211 -7.24 -23.56 -19.11
C GLN A 211 -6.69 -24.79 -19.86
N ALA A 212 -6.05 -25.72 -19.15
CA ALA A 212 -5.54 -26.96 -19.75
C ALA A 212 -6.68 -27.85 -20.27
N GLU A 213 -7.79 -27.96 -19.54
CA GLU A 213 -8.97 -28.70 -20.00
C GLU A 213 -9.59 -28.08 -21.25
N LEU A 214 -9.74 -26.74 -21.27
CA LEU A 214 -10.23 -26.02 -22.45
C LEU A 214 -9.30 -26.21 -23.66
N ALA A 215 -7.98 -26.09 -23.45
CA ALA A 215 -6.99 -26.30 -24.52
C ALA A 215 -7.04 -27.73 -25.08
N ALA A 216 -7.20 -28.75 -24.21
CA ALA A 216 -7.35 -30.13 -24.64
C ALA A 216 -8.65 -30.34 -25.43
N ALA A 217 -9.76 -29.73 -25.03
CA ALA A 217 -11.02 -29.78 -25.76
C ALA A 217 -10.92 -29.09 -27.14
N GLU A 218 -10.23 -27.95 -27.22
CA GLU A 218 -9.96 -27.28 -28.51
C GLU A 218 -9.07 -28.12 -29.42
N GLU A 219 -8.05 -28.79 -28.88
CA GLU A 219 -7.20 -29.69 -29.64
C GLU A 219 -8.01 -30.86 -30.22
N GLN A 220 -8.90 -31.47 -29.43
CA GLN A 220 -9.81 -32.52 -29.91
C GLN A 220 -10.70 -32.02 -31.04
N ARG A 221 -11.30 -30.83 -30.90
CA ARG A 221 -12.11 -30.21 -31.95
C ARG A 221 -11.29 -29.96 -33.23
N LEU A 222 -10.06 -29.47 -33.10
CA LEU A 222 -9.16 -29.25 -34.24
C LEU A 222 -8.73 -30.57 -34.91
N ALA A 223 -8.56 -31.64 -34.13
CA ALA A 223 -8.28 -32.97 -34.66
C ALA A 223 -9.47 -33.52 -35.46
N GLU A 224 -10.70 -33.34 -34.97
CA GLU A 224 -11.92 -33.72 -35.70
C GLU A 224 -12.05 -32.95 -37.02
N ILE A 225 -11.83 -31.63 -37.00
CA ILE A 225 -11.86 -30.79 -38.22
C ILE A 225 -10.80 -31.27 -39.21
N ARG A 226 -9.56 -31.52 -38.76
CA ARG A 226 -8.49 -32.03 -39.63
C ARG A 226 -8.86 -33.39 -40.22
N ALA A 227 -9.39 -34.31 -39.41
CA ALA A 227 -9.84 -35.62 -39.89
C ALA A 227 -10.98 -35.50 -40.92
N ALA A 228 -11.91 -34.56 -40.72
CA ALA A 228 -12.97 -34.28 -41.70
C ALA A 228 -12.40 -33.71 -43.01
N GLN A 229 -11.47 -32.75 -42.93
CA GLN A 229 -10.81 -32.18 -44.10
C GLN A 229 -10.00 -33.23 -44.89
N GLU A 230 -9.33 -34.15 -44.20
CA GLU A 230 -8.59 -35.25 -44.83
C GLU A 230 -9.53 -36.21 -45.56
N LYS A 231 -10.68 -36.56 -44.95
CA LYS A 231 -11.73 -37.36 -45.58
C LYS A 231 -12.27 -36.66 -46.83
N ASP A 232 -12.66 -35.39 -46.72
CA ASP A 232 -13.15 -34.60 -47.85
C ASP A 232 -12.12 -34.52 -48.98
N ALA A 233 -10.84 -34.34 -48.65
CA ALA A 233 -9.77 -34.29 -49.65
C ALA A 233 -9.60 -35.63 -50.38
N LEU A 234 -9.73 -36.74 -49.65
CA LEU A 234 -9.65 -38.09 -50.22
C LEU A 234 -10.87 -38.39 -51.11
N GLU A 235 -12.07 -38.01 -50.67
CA GLU A 235 -13.29 -38.12 -51.47
C GLU A 235 -13.21 -37.29 -52.76
N ARG A 236 -12.72 -36.04 -52.68
CA ARG A 236 -12.48 -35.21 -53.88
C ARG A 236 -11.49 -35.83 -54.84
N ARG A 237 -10.38 -36.40 -54.33
CA ARG A 237 -9.39 -37.12 -55.16
C ARG A 237 -10.01 -38.34 -55.84
N GLN A 238 -10.80 -39.13 -55.11
CA GLN A 238 -11.50 -40.29 -55.68
C GLN A 238 -12.57 -39.89 -56.70
N ALA A 239 -13.32 -38.82 -56.44
CA ALA A 239 -14.29 -38.29 -57.40
C ALA A 239 -13.60 -37.78 -58.67
N ALA A 240 -12.48 -37.07 -58.53
CA ALA A 240 -11.68 -36.62 -59.66
C ALA A 240 -11.10 -37.79 -60.46
N SER A 241 -10.59 -38.84 -59.80
CA SER A 241 -10.08 -40.03 -60.50
C SER A 241 -11.18 -40.76 -61.25
N ARG A 242 -12.36 -40.95 -60.63
CA ARG A 242 -13.53 -41.55 -61.30
C ARG A 242 -13.99 -40.71 -62.49
N ALA A 243 -14.03 -39.39 -62.36
CA ALA A 243 -14.39 -38.50 -63.46
C ALA A 243 -13.37 -38.56 -64.61
N LEU A 244 -12.07 -38.66 -64.30
CA LEU A 244 -11.02 -38.86 -65.30
C LEU A 244 -11.12 -40.22 -65.99
N GLU A 245 -11.43 -41.29 -65.26
CA GLU A 245 -11.66 -42.63 -65.82
C GLU A 245 -12.88 -42.64 -66.74
N GLU A 246 -13.99 -42.01 -66.33
CA GLU A 246 -15.18 -41.90 -67.17
C GLU A 246 -14.89 -41.10 -68.45
N LEU A 247 -14.19 -39.97 -68.32
CA LEU A 247 -13.76 -39.17 -69.47
C LEU A 247 -12.89 -40.00 -70.42
N ARG A 248 -11.93 -40.75 -69.88
CA ARG A 248 -11.05 -41.63 -70.66
C ARG A 248 -11.84 -42.72 -71.38
N ALA A 249 -12.79 -43.37 -70.71
CA ALA A 249 -13.64 -44.38 -71.33
C ALA A 249 -14.50 -43.79 -72.47
N ARG A 250 -15.00 -42.56 -72.32
CA ARG A 250 -15.69 -41.84 -73.40
C ARG A 250 -14.75 -41.55 -74.56
N LEU A 251 -13.56 -41.03 -74.29
CA LEU A 251 -12.55 -40.76 -75.33
C LEU A 251 -12.16 -42.02 -76.10
N GLU A 252 -11.95 -43.15 -75.40
CA GLU A 252 -11.64 -44.44 -76.03
C GLU A 252 -12.81 -44.95 -76.89
N ARG A 253 -14.07 -44.80 -76.44
CA ARG A 253 -15.25 -45.15 -77.22
C ARG A 253 -15.40 -44.33 -78.50
N GLU A 254 -15.10 -43.03 -78.43
CA GLU A 254 -15.13 -42.13 -79.59
C GLU A 254 -13.85 -42.23 -80.46
N GLY A 255 -12.89 -43.11 -80.10
CA GLY A 255 -11.66 -43.31 -80.86
C GLY A 255 -10.67 -42.14 -80.82
N ALA A 256 -10.77 -41.27 -79.81
CA ALA A 256 -9.89 -40.12 -79.65
C ALA A 256 -8.46 -40.57 -79.32
N ARG A 257 -7.45 -39.98 -79.99
CA ARG A 257 -6.04 -40.24 -79.72
C ARG A 257 -5.48 -39.18 -78.77
N SER A 258 -4.82 -39.59 -77.70
CA SER A 258 -4.04 -38.68 -76.85
C SER A 258 -2.64 -38.53 -77.46
N SER A 259 -2.35 -37.35 -78.00
CA SER A 259 -1.03 -36.95 -78.46
C SER A 259 -0.77 -35.51 -78.05
N ASP A 260 0.50 -35.12 -77.93
CA ASP A 260 0.86 -33.73 -77.67
C ASP A 260 0.51 -32.88 -78.89
N VAL A 261 -0.39 -31.92 -78.71
CA VAL A 261 -0.79 -30.98 -79.75
C VAL A 261 0.01 -29.70 -79.57
N GLN A 262 0.77 -29.30 -80.59
CA GLN A 262 1.49 -28.04 -80.55
C GLN A 262 0.55 -26.91 -80.92
N VAL A 263 0.26 -26.04 -79.96
CA VAL A 263 -0.53 -24.83 -80.16
C VAL A 263 0.42 -23.64 -80.25
N SER A 264 0.48 -23.02 -81.42
CA SER A 264 1.24 -21.79 -81.66
C SER A 264 0.28 -20.63 -81.80
N LEU A 265 0.46 -19.63 -80.95
CA LEU A 265 -0.27 -18.37 -81.02
C LEU A 265 0.62 -17.34 -81.71
N MET A 266 0.17 -16.82 -82.84
CA MET A 266 0.91 -15.84 -83.62
C MET A 266 0.19 -14.49 -83.53
N TRP A 267 0.85 -13.53 -82.89
CA TRP A 267 0.34 -12.17 -82.72
C TRP A 267 0.90 -11.28 -83.82
N ASN A 268 0.16 -11.15 -84.91
CA ASN A 268 0.68 -10.59 -86.16
C ASN A 268 0.26 -9.12 -86.36
N ASN A 269 -0.77 -8.67 -85.65
CA ASN A 269 -1.37 -7.35 -85.78
C ASN A 269 -2.12 -6.95 -84.49
N TYR A 270 -2.49 -5.68 -84.35
CA TYR A 270 -3.07 -5.09 -83.14
C TYR A 270 -4.47 -5.61 -82.76
N ASN A 271 -5.11 -6.46 -83.58
CA ASN A 271 -6.53 -6.81 -83.45
C ASN A 271 -6.88 -8.30 -83.62
N ASP A 272 -5.92 -9.16 -83.96
CA ASP A 272 -6.15 -10.57 -84.30
C ASP A 272 -5.01 -11.46 -83.79
N LEU A 273 -5.41 -12.54 -83.11
CA LEU A 273 -4.52 -13.55 -82.55
C LEU A 273 -4.77 -14.87 -83.28
N ASP A 274 -3.83 -15.30 -84.12
CA ASP A 274 -3.97 -16.51 -84.90
C ASP A 274 -3.62 -17.74 -84.05
N LEU A 275 -4.55 -18.69 -83.97
CA LEU A 275 -4.37 -19.97 -83.29
C LEU A 275 -4.00 -21.05 -84.31
N HIS A 276 -2.72 -21.45 -84.33
CA HIS A 276 -2.25 -22.60 -85.09
C HIS A 276 -2.24 -23.83 -84.20
N VAL A 277 -2.96 -24.87 -84.60
CA VAL A 277 -3.02 -26.15 -83.90
C VAL A 277 -2.41 -27.22 -84.81
N VAL A 278 -1.31 -27.84 -84.39
CA VAL A 278 -0.64 -28.92 -85.11
C VAL A 278 -0.82 -30.22 -84.34
N CYS A 279 -1.53 -31.18 -84.94
CA CYS A 279 -1.74 -32.53 -84.40
C CYS A 279 -0.77 -33.51 -85.08
N PRO A 280 -0.01 -34.33 -84.33
CA PRO A 280 0.88 -35.36 -84.88
C PRO A 280 0.14 -36.62 -85.37
#